data_AF-A0A257Z4U8-F1
#
_entry.id   AF-A0A257Z4U8-F1
#
_cell.length_a   1.000
_cell.length_b   1.000
_cell.length_c   1.000
_cell.angle_alpha   90.00
_cell.angle_beta   90.00
_cell.angle_gamma   90.00
#
_symmetry.space_group_name_H-M   'P 1'
#
loop_
_entity.id
_entity.type
_entity.pdbx_description
1 polymer ?
#
loop_
_entity_poly.entity_id
_entity_poly.type
_entity_poly.pdbx_seq_one_letter_code
_entity_poly.pdbx_strand_id
1 'polypeptide(L)' 'YHYAGAPDTSWADFARAIMTGAGLGCRINDIAASAYPTAARRPLNSRLDCRGLQADFGIHRPDWRAELENILMELGQ' A
#
# COMPACT_ATOMS: atom_id res chain seq x y z
N TYR A 1 -19.28 2.65 4.57
CA TYR A 1 -18.24 1.71 5.04
C TYR A 1 -16.94 1.98 4.34
N HIS A 2 -15.79 1.80 4.99
CA HIS A 2 -14.47 1.84 4.33
C HIS A 2 -13.98 0.43 3.98
N TYR A 3 -13.22 0.33 2.90
CA TYR A 3 -12.59 -0.91 2.46
C TYR A 3 -11.21 -0.61 1.88
N ALA A 4 -10.18 -1.21 2.46
CA ALA A 4 -8.78 -1.05 2.04
C ALA A 4 -7.98 -2.29 2.45
N GLY A 5 -6.95 -2.63 1.66
CA GLY A 5 -6.05 -3.75 1.96
C GLY A 5 -5.31 -3.56 3.29
N ALA A 6 -4.97 -4.66 3.94
CA ALA A 6 -4.19 -4.75 5.18
C ALA A 6 -2.84 -5.44 4.93
N PRO A 7 -1.84 -5.22 5.80
CA PRO A 7 -1.78 -4.17 6.81
C PRO A 7 -1.50 -2.80 6.18
N ASP A 8 -1.70 -1.75 6.96
CA ASP A 8 -1.43 -0.38 6.52
C ASP A 8 0.09 -0.18 6.30
N THR A 9 0.45 0.66 5.34
CA THR A 9 1.83 0.78 4.85
C THR A 9 2.19 2.22 4.50
N SER A 10 3.48 2.54 4.40
CA SER A 10 3.96 3.79 3.82
C SER A 10 4.20 3.67 2.31
N TRP A 11 4.34 4.79 1.62
CA TRP A 11 4.72 4.80 0.19
C TRP A 11 6.07 4.12 -0.05
N ALA A 12 7.05 4.33 0.83
CA ALA A 12 8.37 3.74 0.69
C ALA A 12 8.33 2.22 0.92
N ASP A 13 7.57 1.75 1.91
CA ASP A 13 7.39 0.31 2.16
C ASP A 13 6.66 -0.39 1.01
N PHE A 14 5.63 0.26 0.46
CA PHE A 14 4.92 -0.27 -0.70
C PHE A 14 5.82 -0.35 -1.94
N ALA A 15 6.60 0.69 -2.22
CA ALA A 15 7.59 0.68 -3.30
C ALA A 15 8.65 -0.43 -3.11
N ARG A 16 9.13 -0.65 -1.88
CA ARG A 16 10.06 -1.75 -1.58
C ARG A 16 9.44 -3.12 -1.85
N ALA A 17 8.17 -3.32 -1.49
CA ALA A 17 7.47 -4.57 -1.78
C ALA A 17 7.35 -4.83 -3.29
N ILE A 18 7.01 -3.79 -4.08
CA ILE A 18 6.95 -3.89 -5.55
C ILE A 18 8.31 -4.28 -6.14
N MET A 19 9.37 -3.55 -5.80
CA MET A 19 10.70 -3.81 -6.36
C MET A 19 11.22 -5.20 -5.98
N THR A 20 10.99 -5.62 -4.74
CA THR A 20 11.37 -6.95 -4.26
C THR A 20 10.59 -8.05 -5.00
N GLY A 21 9.26 -7.92 -5.09
CA GLY A 21 8.42 -8.90 -5.77
C GLY A 21 8.70 -8.99 -7.27
N ALA A 22 9.06 -7.88 -7.90
CA ALA A 22 9.44 -7.84 -9.32
C ALA A 22 10.89 -8.31 -9.60
N GLY A 23 11.67 -8.63 -8.55
CA GLY A 23 13.09 -9.01 -8.71
C GLY A 23 14.00 -7.87 -9.22
N LEU A 24 13.61 -6.62 -9.01
CA LEU A 24 14.33 -5.45 -9.52
C LEU A 24 15.32 -4.90 -8.48
N GLY A 25 16.57 -4.68 -8.91
CA GLY A 25 17.65 -4.11 -8.10
C GLY A 25 17.54 -2.60 -7.85
N CYS A 26 16.38 -2.11 -7.43
CA CYS A 26 16.14 -0.70 -7.14
C CYS A 26 16.21 -0.42 -5.64
N ARG A 27 17.12 0.47 -5.22
CA ARG A 27 17.21 0.92 -3.83
C ARG A 27 16.18 2.02 -3.55
N ILE A 28 15.27 1.75 -2.61
CA ILE A 28 14.32 2.76 -2.11
C ILE A 28 14.93 3.47 -0.90
N ASN A 29 15.09 4.79 -0.99
CA ASN A 29 15.56 5.63 0.11
C ASN A 29 14.38 6.36 0.73
N ASP A 30 14.24 6.28 2.05
CA ASP A 30 13.20 7.00 2.78
C ASP A 30 13.50 8.50 2.78
N ILE A 31 12.45 9.30 2.56
CA ILE A 31 12.51 10.75 2.70
C ILE A 31 11.28 11.24 3.46
N ALA A 32 11.44 12.34 4.20
CA ALA A 32 10.29 13.03 4.78
C ALA A 32 9.41 13.63 3.66
N ALA A 33 8.10 13.74 3.89
CA ALA A 33 7.20 14.37 2.93
C ALA A 33 7.60 15.82 2.59
N SER A 34 8.23 16.53 3.53
CA SER A 34 8.78 17.88 3.32
C SER A 34 9.95 17.94 2.33
N ALA A 35 10.66 16.82 2.13
CA ALA A 35 11.75 16.73 1.15
C ALA A 35 11.24 16.52 -0.29
N TYR A 36 9.91 16.35 -0.47
CA TYR A 36 9.29 16.22 -1.79
C TYR A 36 8.01 17.08 -1.87
N PRO A 37 8.14 18.41 -2.06
CA PRO A 37 7.01 19.31 -2.09
C PRO A 37 6.15 19.07 -3.32
N THR A 38 4.86 18.83 -3.11
CA THR A 38 3.86 18.68 -4.17
C THR A 38 2.89 19.87 -4.17
N ALA A 39 2.37 20.25 -5.34
CA ALA A 39 1.43 21.36 -5.47
C ALA A 39 0.18 21.19 -4.59
N ALA A 40 -0.34 19.96 -4.51
CA ALA A 40 -1.41 19.61 -3.58
C ALA A 40 -0.84 19.14 -2.24
N ARG A 41 -1.41 19.60 -1.13
CA ARG A 41 -1.04 19.14 0.21
C ARG A 41 -1.54 17.71 0.42
N ARG A 42 -0.61 16.77 0.66
CA ARG A 42 -0.95 15.39 1.00
C ARG A 42 -1.13 15.22 2.51
N PRO A 43 -2.14 14.46 2.98
CA PRO A 43 -2.25 14.12 4.40
C PRO A 43 -1.07 13.23 4.84
N LEU A 44 -0.60 13.42 6.07
CA LEU A 44 0.44 12.57 6.66
C LEU A 44 -0.04 11.14 6.91
N ASN A 45 -1.36 10.96 7.06
CA ASN A 45 -1.99 9.68 7.31
C ASN A 45 -3.32 9.63 6.55
N SER A 46 -3.46 8.66 5.65
CA SER A 46 -4.68 8.38 4.89
C SER A 46 -5.26 6.99 5.20
N ARG A 47 -4.92 6.41 6.35
CA ARG A 47 -5.45 5.11 6.81
C ARG A 47 -6.96 5.24 7.06
N LEU A 48 -7.72 4.28 6.58
CA LEU A 48 -9.17 4.24 6.74
C LEU A 48 -9.56 3.30 7.87
N ASP A 49 -10.48 3.72 8.73
CA ASP A 49 -11.10 2.84 9.71
C ASP A 49 -12.13 1.92 9.01
N CYS A 50 -11.76 0.65 8.82
CA CYS A 50 -12.60 -0.35 8.16
C CYS A 50 -13.42 -1.21 9.15
N ARG A 51 -13.40 -0.90 10.46
CA ARG A 51 -14.05 -1.73 11.49
C ARG A 51 -15.55 -1.91 11.25
N GLY A 52 -16.23 -0.89 10.75
CA GLY A 52 -17.68 -0.96 10.47
C GLY A 52 -18.04 -2.03 9.43
N LEU A 53 -17.21 -2.20 8.38
CA LEU A 53 -17.51 -3.20 7.34
C LEU A 53 -17.35 -4.62 7.88
N GLN A 54 -16.34 -4.83 8.72
CA GLN A 54 -16.11 -6.10 9.38
C GLN A 54 -17.21 -6.41 10.41
N ALA A 55 -17.60 -5.43 11.22
CA ALA A 55 -18.61 -5.61 12.26
C ALA A 55 -19.99 -5.96 11.68
N ASP A 56 -20.41 -5.25 10.64
CA ASP A 56 -21.79 -5.35 10.14
C ASP A 56 -21.95 -6.48 9.10
N PHE A 57 -20.87 -6.86 8.39
CA PHE A 57 -20.94 -7.84 7.31
C PHE A 57 -19.92 -8.99 7.39
N GLY A 58 -19.01 -8.99 8.36
CA GLY A 58 -17.94 -9.98 8.45
C GLY A 58 -16.90 -9.88 7.31
N ILE A 59 -16.93 -8.81 6.51
CA ILE A 59 -15.99 -8.61 5.41
C ILE A 59 -14.68 -8.06 5.98
N HIS A 60 -13.65 -8.90 5.93
CA HIS A 60 -12.32 -8.55 6.40
C HIS A 60 -11.53 -7.80 5.31
N ARG A 61 -10.58 -7.00 5.75
CA ARG A 61 -9.63 -6.34 4.84
C ARG A 61 -8.74 -7.40 4.18
N PRO A 62 -8.54 -7.38 2.85
CA PRO A 62 -7.70 -8.35 2.17
C PRO A 62 -6.21 -8.09 2.45
N ASP A 63 -5.36 -9.11 2.39
CA ASP A 63 -3.91 -8.90 2.42
C ASP A 63 -3.44 -8.35 1.08
N TRP A 64 -2.98 -7.09 1.07
CA TRP A 64 -2.53 -6.47 -0.18
C TRP A 64 -1.23 -7.07 -0.71
N ARG A 65 -0.42 -7.72 0.14
CA ARG A 65 0.86 -8.31 -0.30
C ARG A 65 0.63 -9.54 -1.18
N ALA A 66 -0.31 -10.40 -0.77
CA ALA A 66 -0.70 -11.56 -1.57
C ALA A 66 -1.25 -11.12 -2.94
N GLU A 67 -2.08 -10.09 -2.97
CA GLU A 67 -2.61 -9.58 -4.23
C GLU A 67 -1.56 -8.87 -5.09
N LEU A 68 -0.60 -8.19 -4.47
CA LEU A 68 0.54 -7.63 -5.19
C LEU A 68 1.35 -8.72 -5.91
N GLU A 69 1.58 -9.86 -5.28
CA GLU A 69 2.26 -11.01 -5.91
C GLU A 69 1.49 -11.50 -7.15
N ASN A 70 0.16 -11.60 -7.07
CA ASN A 70 -0.69 -11.96 -8.21
C ASN A 70 -0.53 -10.97 -9.38
N ILE A 71 -0.59 -9.67 -9.08
CA ILE A 71 -0.46 -8.61 -10.09
C ILE A 71 0.94 -8.67 -10.75
N LEU A 72 2.00 -8.87 -9.97
CA LEU A 72 3.36 -8.95 -10.50
C LEU A 72 3.56 -10.18 -11.38
N MET A 73 2.93 -11.32 -11.04
CA MET A 73 2.92 -12.50 -11.90
C MET A 73 2.18 -12.23 -13.22
N GLU A 74 1.04 -11.54 -13.19
CA GLU A 74 0.28 -11.17 -14.38
C GLU A 74 1.07 -10.22 -15.31
N LEU A 75 1.74 -9.22 -14.73
CA LEU A 75 2.56 -8.25 -15.49
C LEU A 75 3.86 -8.82 -16.05
N GLY A 76 4.34 -9.95 -15.51
CA GLY A 76 5.56 -10.63 -15.95
C GLY A 76 5.36 -11.62 -17.09
N GLN A 77 4.11 -11.82 -17.54
CA GLN A 77 3.77 -12.60 -18.75
C GLN A 77 4.09 -11.81 -20.02
#